data_AF-L0AW51-F1
#
_entry.id   AF-L0AW51-F1
#
_cell.length_a   1.000
_cell.length_b   1.000
_cell.length_c   1.000
_cell.angle_alpha   90.00
_cell.angle_beta   90.00
_cell.angle_gamma   90.00
#
_symmetry.space_group_name_H-M   'P 1'
#
loop_
_entity.id
_entity.type
_entity.pdbx_description
1 polymer ?
#
loop_
_entity_poly.entity_id
_entity_poly.type
_entity_poly.pdbx_seq_one_letter_code
_entity_poly.pdbx_strand_id
1 'polypeptide(L)'
;MSGKDKTVEIEISKRPENVNGVQKDKEGCSYEVGDGQVLLTDDWYPDPEGIYRRITHTPKDGWTISKIKNLQQNLNTFEGLEKHKSVSVYYWNSDYKKPLLIQLGTGDNDYYTTKNGDNNWNKSQGINPGTLREELDKQNCNKNNAHIIDLKEKDQDGNYNCPSGCNSQKINVSYSGNSYKTAFYSGRGYNFSVTSFKHNSSLQHGLPSLKDVREIRVYWYNSGKNPLLYCYEQSRKQRYFRKNSGTSNTWIEVSNASVPSVPYYPNLAIDFSKSSGLMYNGGGTDIKIAVLLSHIGDGYYRCQYSLRGGLFMVNSVIYSSVQLTEISPSTEAHLISVSGFYYGVKNPKDLPMPILIEFVIKDAGTTYRYYQKLSEIDDWKLLSRSGRTDQLVGEFLNLTLDKLKEFKDTLNKLNQSQAKVKELVELNKELAESSTTTIAGSSVGSGLGGAGLGALAMWKGPALIARLITRL
;
A
#
# COMPACT_ATOMS: atom_id res chain seq x y z
N MET A 1 -6.62 45.75 -8.75
CA MET A 1 -6.53 44.64 -9.74
C MET A 1 -7.22 43.45 -9.13
N SER A 2 -8.40 43.07 -9.64
CA SER A 2 -9.06 41.83 -9.22
C SER A 2 -8.17 40.66 -9.65
N GLY A 3 -7.60 39.93 -8.69
CA GLY A 3 -6.80 38.75 -9.00
C GLY A 3 -7.72 37.75 -9.71
N LYS A 4 -7.38 37.37 -10.94
CA LYS A 4 -8.13 36.31 -11.63
C LYS A 4 -8.10 35.06 -10.75
N ASP A 5 -9.27 34.52 -10.44
CA ASP A 5 -9.38 33.26 -9.70
C ASP A 5 -8.63 32.16 -10.46
N LYS A 6 -7.69 31.52 -9.76
CA LYS A 6 -6.90 30.43 -10.32
C LYS A 6 -7.74 29.15 -10.25
N THR A 7 -8.11 28.60 -11.40
CA THR A 7 -8.95 27.40 -11.47
C THR A 7 -8.34 26.34 -12.37
N VAL A 8 -8.55 25.05 -12.05
CA VAL A 8 -8.12 23.91 -12.86
C VAL A 8 -9.29 23.03 -13.28
N GLU A 9 -9.14 22.37 -14.43
CA GLU A 9 -10.03 21.31 -14.89
C GLU A 9 -9.43 19.95 -14.51
N ILE A 10 -10.17 19.14 -13.74
CA ILE A 10 -9.73 17.81 -13.32
C ILE A 10 -10.02 16.79 -14.41
N GLU A 11 -9.03 16.02 -14.84
CA GLU A 11 -9.20 14.94 -15.83
C GLU A 11 -9.06 13.59 -15.11
N ILE A 12 -10.19 12.95 -14.81
CA ILE A 12 -10.23 11.74 -13.97
C ILE A 12 -9.67 10.51 -14.69
N SER A 13 -9.41 10.57 -16.00
CA SER A 13 -8.70 9.49 -16.69
C SER A 13 -7.17 9.52 -16.47
N LYS A 14 -6.61 10.62 -15.92
CA LYS A 14 -5.21 10.69 -15.50
C LYS A 14 -4.99 9.86 -14.23
N ARG A 15 -3.87 9.15 -14.17
CA ARG A 15 -3.52 8.27 -13.06
C ARG A 15 -2.00 8.09 -12.97
N PRO A 16 -1.45 7.75 -11.80
CA PRO A 16 0.00 7.55 -11.62
C PRO A 16 0.65 6.58 -12.61
N GLU A 17 -0.08 5.56 -13.05
CA GLU A 17 0.39 4.53 -14.00
C GLU A 17 0.35 4.97 -15.48
N ASN A 18 -0.37 6.05 -15.80
CA ASN A 18 -0.61 6.49 -17.18
C ASN A 18 0.38 7.60 -17.57
N VAL A 19 1.42 7.24 -18.33
CA VAL A 19 2.50 8.16 -18.70
C VAL A 19 2.03 9.32 -19.59
N ASN A 20 0.84 9.23 -20.21
CA ASN A 20 0.38 10.26 -21.14
C ASN A 20 -0.02 11.55 -20.40
N GLY A 21 0.93 12.48 -20.33
CA GLY A 21 0.78 13.80 -19.71
C GLY A 21 0.81 13.81 -18.18
N VAL A 22 1.13 12.68 -17.54
CA VAL A 22 1.43 12.63 -16.10
C VAL A 22 2.94 12.65 -15.94
N GLN A 23 3.44 13.63 -15.21
CA GLN A 23 4.84 13.74 -14.83
C GLN A 23 5.04 13.00 -13.52
N LYS A 24 6.19 12.30 -13.42
CA LYS A 24 6.62 11.63 -12.21
C LYS A 24 7.97 12.20 -11.80
N ASP A 25 8.02 12.88 -10.67
CA ASP A 25 9.22 13.49 -10.14
C ASP A 25 9.46 13.06 -8.68
N LYS A 26 10.30 13.81 -7.97
CA LYS A 26 10.64 13.55 -6.55
C LYS A 26 9.53 13.96 -5.57
N GLU A 27 8.56 14.75 -6.04
CA GLU A 27 7.41 15.29 -5.29
C GLU A 27 6.14 14.46 -5.57
N GLY A 28 6.13 13.64 -6.62
CA GLY A 28 5.16 12.58 -6.82
C GLY A 28 4.70 12.45 -8.26
N CYS A 29 3.42 12.13 -8.43
CA CYS A 29 2.76 12.08 -9.73
C CYS A 29 1.84 13.30 -9.87
N SER A 30 1.98 14.05 -10.95
CA SER A 30 1.16 15.24 -11.23
C SER A 30 0.90 15.39 -12.72
N TYR A 31 -0.03 16.27 -13.09
CA TYR A 31 -0.20 16.70 -14.47
C TYR A 31 -0.54 18.18 -14.53
N GLU A 32 -0.11 18.82 -15.61
CA GLU A 32 -0.33 20.25 -15.85
C GLU A 32 -1.64 20.48 -16.62
N VAL A 33 -2.36 21.54 -16.27
CA VAL A 33 -3.60 22.02 -16.88
C VAL A 33 -3.52 23.53 -17.01
N GLY A 34 -3.10 24.02 -18.18
CA GLY A 34 -2.79 25.44 -18.36
C GLY A 34 -1.58 25.83 -17.50
N ASP A 35 -1.75 26.82 -16.63
CA ASP A 35 -0.74 27.25 -15.65
C ASP A 35 -0.87 26.55 -14.29
N GLY A 36 -1.86 25.65 -14.15
CA GLY A 36 -2.16 24.95 -12.90
C GLY A 36 -1.64 23.52 -12.90
N GLN A 37 -1.32 23.03 -11.71
CA GLN A 37 -0.84 21.67 -11.50
C GLN A 37 -1.85 20.88 -10.66
N VAL A 38 -2.06 19.62 -11.01
CA VAL A 38 -2.91 18.70 -10.25
C VAL A 38 -2.08 17.51 -9.79
N LEU A 39 -2.02 17.32 -8.47
CA LEU A 39 -1.35 16.20 -7.81
C LEU A 39 -2.25 14.97 -7.83
N LEU A 40 -1.64 13.81 -8.03
CA LEU A 40 -2.30 12.51 -8.05
C LEU A 40 -1.81 11.64 -6.89
N THR A 41 -2.75 11.13 -6.11
CA THR A 41 -2.50 10.01 -5.19
C THR A 41 -3.32 8.81 -5.63
N ASP A 42 -2.81 7.62 -5.30
CA ASP A 42 -3.55 6.39 -5.48
C ASP A 42 -3.54 5.55 -4.21
N ASP A 43 -4.67 4.91 -3.96
CA ASP A 43 -4.83 4.02 -2.84
C ASP A 43 -5.87 2.92 -3.13
N TRP A 44 -6.02 2.03 -2.16
CA TRP A 44 -6.85 0.85 -2.24
C TRP A 44 -7.97 0.94 -1.22
N TYR A 45 -9.17 0.53 -1.63
CA TYR A 45 -10.36 0.56 -0.80
C TYR A 45 -11.17 -0.75 -0.91
N PRO A 46 -11.77 -1.25 0.19
CA PRO A 46 -11.36 -0.95 1.55
C PRO A 46 -9.93 -1.45 1.79
N ASP A 47 -9.21 -0.75 2.66
CA ASP A 47 -7.90 -1.14 3.14
C ASP A 47 -8.09 -2.20 4.27
N PRO A 48 -7.48 -3.40 4.21
CA PRO A 48 -6.42 -3.86 3.28
C PRO A 48 -6.89 -4.87 2.23
N GLU A 49 -8.21 -5.05 2.00
CA GLU A 49 -8.69 -6.00 0.99
C GLU A 49 -8.36 -5.60 -0.45
N GLY A 50 -8.32 -4.29 -0.70
CA GLY A 50 -7.95 -3.68 -1.97
C GLY A 50 -8.79 -4.19 -3.14
N ILE A 51 -10.11 -4.02 -3.02
CA ILE A 51 -11.07 -4.41 -4.07
C ILE A 51 -11.19 -3.29 -5.12
N TYR A 52 -11.25 -2.06 -4.64
CA TYR A 52 -11.41 -0.84 -5.42
C TYR A 52 -10.11 -0.05 -5.40
N ARG A 53 -9.77 0.53 -6.55
CA ARG A 53 -8.69 1.50 -6.69
C ARG A 53 -9.30 2.89 -6.54
N ARG A 54 -8.78 3.70 -5.62
CA ARG A 54 -9.17 5.11 -5.50
C ARG A 54 -8.03 5.98 -6.01
N ILE A 55 -8.33 6.89 -6.92
CA ILE A 55 -7.39 7.88 -7.45
C ILE A 55 -7.89 9.25 -7.01
N THR A 56 -7.05 10.01 -6.32
CA THR A 56 -7.41 11.35 -5.83
C THR A 56 -6.61 12.41 -6.56
N HIS A 57 -7.33 13.36 -7.13
CA HIS A 57 -6.83 14.52 -7.86
C HIS A 57 -6.94 15.75 -6.94
N THR A 58 -5.81 16.37 -6.66
CA THR A 58 -5.72 17.52 -5.75
C THR A 58 -5.07 18.68 -6.50
N PRO A 59 -5.79 19.78 -6.83
CA PRO A 59 -5.17 20.99 -7.32
C PRO A 59 -4.07 21.47 -6.35
N LYS A 60 -3.02 22.07 -6.89
CA LYS A 60 -2.02 22.76 -6.07
C LYS A 60 -2.65 23.86 -5.22
N ASP A 61 -2.07 24.16 -4.07
CA ASP A 61 -2.56 25.19 -3.16
C ASP A 61 -2.86 26.52 -3.87
N GLY A 62 -4.00 27.11 -3.51
CA GLY A 62 -4.50 28.35 -4.10
C GLY A 62 -5.24 28.20 -5.43
N TRP A 63 -5.39 26.97 -5.95
CA TRP A 63 -6.23 26.67 -7.10
C TRP A 63 -7.55 26.02 -6.68
N THR A 64 -8.63 26.36 -7.37
CA THR A 64 -9.94 25.74 -7.18
C THR A 64 -10.32 24.86 -8.38
N ILE A 65 -11.26 23.94 -8.18
CA ILE A 65 -11.76 23.07 -9.25
C ILE A 65 -12.87 23.80 -10.00
N SER A 66 -12.72 23.97 -11.31
CA SER A 66 -13.79 24.58 -12.14
C SER A 66 -14.60 23.54 -12.91
N LYS A 67 -13.99 22.43 -13.33
CA LYS A 67 -14.65 21.36 -14.09
C LYS A 67 -14.04 19.99 -13.81
N ILE A 68 -14.81 18.95 -14.09
CA ILE A 68 -14.36 17.56 -14.10
C ILE A 68 -14.59 16.97 -15.49
N LYS A 69 -13.57 16.31 -16.05
CA LYS A 69 -13.57 15.66 -17.35
C LYS A 69 -13.20 14.19 -17.22
N ASN A 70 -13.71 13.36 -18.12
CA ASN A 70 -13.27 12.00 -18.33
C ASN A 70 -12.98 11.78 -19.81
N LEU A 71 -11.73 11.43 -20.14
CA LEU A 71 -11.25 11.25 -21.52
C LEU A 71 -11.57 12.47 -22.40
N GLN A 72 -11.25 13.67 -21.89
CA GLN A 72 -11.50 14.98 -22.51
C GLN A 72 -12.97 15.39 -22.64
N GLN A 73 -13.92 14.54 -22.22
CA GLN A 73 -15.34 14.88 -22.22
C GLN A 73 -15.72 15.50 -20.88
N ASN A 74 -16.46 16.61 -20.91
CA ASN A 74 -17.00 17.22 -19.70
C ASN A 74 -17.98 16.25 -19.04
N LEU A 75 -17.79 16.02 -17.75
CA LEU A 75 -18.80 15.42 -16.91
C LEU A 75 -19.68 16.55 -16.40
N ASN A 76 -20.98 16.46 -16.64
CA ASN A 76 -21.93 17.50 -16.25
C ASN A 76 -22.34 17.31 -14.78
N THR A 77 -23.16 18.23 -14.26
CA THR A 77 -23.97 18.06 -13.03
C THR A 77 -23.24 18.07 -11.66
N PHE A 78 -22.00 18.54 -11.58
CA PHE A 78 -21.38 18.87 -10.29
C PHE A 78 -21.68 20.32 -9.89
N GLU A 79 -22.01 20.52 -8.62
CA GLU A 79 -22.32 21.83 -8.04
C GLU A 79 -21.27 22.17 -6.98
N GLY A 80 -20.90 23.44 -6.85
CA GLY A 80 -20.01 23.90 -5.78
C GLY A 80 -18.58 23.36 -5.86
N LEU A 81 -18.09 22.99 -7.06
CA LEU A 81 -16.74 22.43 -7.27
C LEU A 81 -15.64 23.27 -6.63
N GLU A 82 -15.80 24.60 -6.63
CA GLU A 82 -14.86 25.56 -6.07
C GLU A 82 -14.64 25.43 -4.55
N LYS A 83 -15.56 24.77 -3.84
CA LYS A 83 -15.49 24.56 -2.39
C LYS A 83 -14.70 23.30 -2.02
N HIS A 84 -14.46 22.42 -2.99
CA HIS A 84 -13.81 21.14 -2.74
C HIS A 84 -12.31 21.23 -3.05
N LYS A 85 -11.49 20.63 -2.18
CA LYS A 85 -10.03 20.61 -2.33
C LYS A 85 -9.52 19.46 -3.20
N SER A 86 -10.36 18.47 -3.49
CA SER A 86 -9.95 17.29 -4.25
C SER A 86 -11.14 16.56 -4.90
N VAL A 87 -10.83 15.72 -5.87
CA VAL A 87 -11.76 14.78 -6.50
C VAL A 87 -11.17 13.38 -6.39
N SER A 88 -11.88 12.47 -5.74
CA SER A 88 -11.48 11.05 -5.68
C SER A 88 -12.40 10.21 -6.55
N VAL A 89 -11.83 9.30 -7.34
CA VAL A 89 -12.59 8.42 -8.23
C VAL A 89 -12.27 6.97 -7.93
N TYR A 90 -13.32 6.16 -7.82
CA TYR A 90 -13.24 4.75 -7.48
C TYR A 90 -13.41 3.89 -8.72
N TYR A 91 -12.50 2.95 -8.92
CA TYR A 91 -12.47 2.01 -10.03
C TYR A 91 -12.39 0.57 -9.52
N TRP A 92 -12.80 -0.38 -10.34
CA TRP A 92 -12.64 -1.80 -10.05
C TRP A 92 -11.69 -2.48 -11.02
N ASN A 93 -10.81 -3.34 -10.50
CA ASN A 93 -9.90 -4.18 -11.28
C ASN A 93 -9.09 -3.42 -12.35
N SER A 94 -8.67 -2.19 -12.04
CA SER A 94 -7.93 -1.28 -12.94
C SER A 94 -8.63 -1.00 -14.28
N ASP A 95 -9.96 -1.21 -14.38
CA ASP A 95 -10.75 -0.77 -15.53
C ASP A 95 -11.06 0.72 -15.39
N TYR A 96 -10.05 1.55 -15.65
CA TYR A 96 -10.12 2.99 -15.50
C TYR A 96 -11.07 3.68 -16.49
N LYS A 97 -11.64 2.95 -17.45
CA LYS A 97 -12.64 3.47 -18.39
C LYS A 97 -14.04 3.53 -17.76
N LYS A 98 -14.26 2.82 -16.66
CA LYS A 98 -15.56 2.67 -16.01
C LYS A 98 -15.50 3.11 -14.54
N PRO A 99 -15.42 4.43 -14.27
CA PRO A 99 -15.52 4.93 -12.91
C PRO A 99 -16.83 4.49 -12.26
N LEU A 100 -16.74 3.98 -11.04
CA LEU A 100 -17.90 3.51 -10.27
C LEU A 100 -18.58 4.67 -9.56
N LEU A 101 -17.78 5.50 -8.90
CA LEU A 101 -18.21 6.57 -8.01
C LEU A 101 -17.19 7.71 -8.04
N ILE A 102 -17.66 8.94 -7.93
CA ILE A 102 -16.84 10.15 -7.74
C ILE A 102 -17.16 10.76 -6.36
N GLN A 103 -16.13 11.14 -5.62
CA GLN A 103 -16.22 11.78 -4.32
C GLN A 103 -15.55 13.16 -4.40
N LEU A 104 -16.22 14.21 -3.94
CA LEU A 104 -15.64 15.55 -3.85
C LEU A 104 -15.21 15.85 -2.41
N GLY A 105 -13.95 16.26 -2.22
CA GLY A 105 -13.37 16.63 -0.94
C GLY A 105 -12.90 15.47 -0.05
N THR A 106 -12.55 15.82 1.20
CA THR A 106 -12.08 14.92 2.26
C THR A 106 -12.84 15.21 3.56
N GLY A 107 -13.79 14.36 3.95
CA GLY A 107 -14.59 14.50 5.17
C GLY A 107 -16.08 14.60 4.87
N ASP A 108 -16.61 15.83 4.84
CA ASP A 108 -17.98 16.17 4.38
C ASP A 108 -18.05 15.99 2.86
N ASN A 109 -18.07 14.72 2.48
CA ASN A 109 -17.89 14.28 1.11
C ASN A 109 -19.21 14.33 0.36
N ASP A 110 -19.19 14.94 -0.82
CA ASP A 110 -20.26 14.77 -1.78
C ASP A 110 -19.94 13.60 -2.71
N TYR A 111 -20.81 12.60 -2.72
CA TYR A 111 -20.65 11.41 -3.55
C TYR A 111 -21.58 11.50 -4.74
N TYR A 112 -21.07 11.12 -5.91
CA TYR A 112 -21.79 11.12 -7.17
C TYR A 112 -21.72 9.75 -7.81
N THR A 113 -22.85 9.30 -8.36
CA THR A 113 -22.97 8.05 -9.10
C THR A 113 -23.68 8.29 -10.44
N THR A 114 -23.62 7.30 -11.34
CA THR A 114 -24.37 7.28 -12.60
C THR A 114 -25.03 5.91 -12.74
N LYS A 115 -26.26 5.89 -13.24
CA LYS A 115 -27.05 4.67 -13.42
C LYS A 115 -26.45 3.75 -14.49
N ASN A 116 -25.99 4.33 -15.60
CA ASN A 116 -25.61 3.57 -16.80
C ASN A 116 -24.15 3.76 -17.21
N GLY A 117 -23.33 4.42 -16.37
CA GLY A 117 -21.96 4.78 -16.76
C GLY A 117 -21.91 5.87 -17.83
N ASP A 118 -22.97 6.67 -17.94
CA ASP A 118 -23.01 7.85 -18.82
C ASP A 118 -22.29 9.04 -18.17
N ASN A 119 -22.27 10.17 -18.89
CA ASN A 119 -21.64 11.40 -18.41
C ASN A 119 -22.54 12.21 -17.45
N ASN A 120 -23.68 11.66 -17.02
CA ASN A 120 -24.66 12.34 -16.15
C ASN A 120 -24.51 11.86 -14.70
N TRP A 121 -23.74 12.61 -13.92
CA TRP A 121 -23.39 12.26 -12.54
C TRP A 121 -24.35 12.90 -11.55
N ASN A 122 -25.07 12.09 -10.78
CA ASN A 122 -26.06 12.59 -9.83
C ASN A 122 -25.49 12.51 -8.42
N LYS A 123 -25.65 13.60 -7.66
CA LYS A 123 -25.31 13.61 -6.23
C LYS A 123 -26.18 12.57 -5.51
N SER A 124 -25.52 11.62 -4.88
CA SER A 124 -26.15 10.51 -4.17
C SER A 124 -26.29 10.85 -2.69
N GLN A 125 -27.52 10.83 -2.20
CA GLN A 125 -27.82 11.02 -0.78
C GLN A 125 -27.56 9.73 0.00
N GLY A 126 -27.07 9.84 1.24
CA GLY A 126 -26.89 8.71 2.15
C GLY A 126 -25.61 7.90 1.99
N ILE A 127 -24.75 8.24 1.01
CA ILE A 127 -23.39 7.69 0.95
C ILE A 127 -22.53 8.41 1.98
N ASN A 128 -21.89 7.65 2.85
CA ASN A 128 -20.92 8.10 3.84
C ASN A 128 -19.82 7.02 3.98
N PRO A 129 -18.74 7.24 4.75
CA PRO A 129 -17.68 6.25 4.88
C PRO A 129 -18.15 4.85 5.31
N GLY A 130 -19.23 4.74 6.10
CA GLY A 130 -19.81 3.47 6.53
C GLY A 130 -20.63 2.74 5.46
N THR A 131 -21.25 3.49 4.52
CA THR A 131 -22.09 2.93 3.43
C THR A 131 -21.39 2.90 2.07
N LEU A 132 -20.22 3.52 1.96
CA LEU A 132 -19.46 3.65 0.71
C LEU A 132 -19.13 2.30 0.06
N ARG A 133 -18.79 1.28 0.86
CA ARG A 133 -18.48 -0.05 0.32
C ARG A 133 -19.69 -0.70 -0.34
N GLU A 134 -20.86 -0.63 0.30
CA GLU A 134 -22.10 -1.21 -0.22
C GLU A 134 -22.48 -0.54 -1.55
N GLU A 135 -22.38 0.78 -1.63
CA GLU A 135 -22.67 1.49 -2.88
C GLU A 135 -21.65 1.17 -3.98
N LEU A 136 -20.36 1.04 -3.66
CA LEU A 136 -19.36 0.60 -4.64
C LEU A 136 -19.66 -0.81 -5.15
N ASP A 137 -20.03 -1.75 -4.28
CA ASP A 137 -20.43 -3.11 -4.67
C ASP A 137 -21.66 -3.11 -5.58
N LYS A 138 -22.64 -2.24 -5.29
CA LYS A 138 -23.84 -2.05 -6.12
C LYS A 138 -23.52 -1.46 -7.49
N GLN A 139 -22.74 -0.38 -7.53
CA GLN A 139 -22.29 0.25 -8.78
C GLN A 139 -21.47 -0.72 -9.64
N ASN A 140 -20.60 -1.50 -9.01
CA ASN A 140 -19.77 -2.48 -9.71
C ASN A 140 -20.59 -3.64 -10.26
N CYS A 141 -21.60 -4.11 -9.52
CA CYS A 141 -22.53 -5.09 -10.05
C CYS A 141 -23.28 -4.55 -11.27
N ASN A 142 -23.84 -3.34 -11.19
CA ASN A 142 -24.60 -2.74 -12.29
C ASN A 142 -23.75 -2.49 -13.54
N LYS A 143 -22.52 -1.99 -13.38
CA LYS A 143 -21.67 -1.55 -14.51
C LYS A 143 -20.76 -2.66 -15.07
N ASN A 144 -20.35 -3.60 -14.23
CA ASN A 144 -19.36 -4.63 -14.56
C ASN A 144 -19.84 -6.07 -14.36
N ASN A 145 -21.12 -6.28 -14.01
CA ASN A 145 -21.66 -7.62 -13.68
C ASN A 145 -20.79 -8.35 -12.64
N ALA A 146 -20.25 -7.58 -11.69
CA ALA A 146 -19.41 -8.08 -10.61
C ALA A 146 -20.24 -8.29 -9.35
N HIS A 147 -20.43 -9.55 -8.98
CA HIS A 147 -21.39 -9.98 -7.96
C HIS A 147 -20.73 -10.26 -6.61
N ILE A 148 -21.54 -10.24 -5.54
CA ILE A 148 -21.13 -10.81 -4.25
C ILE A 148 -21.64 -12.25 -4.21
N ILE A 149 -20.76 -13.22 -3.95
CA ILE A 149 -21.18 -14.62 -3.78
C ILE A 149 -21.57 -14.85 -2.31
N ASP A 150 -22.78 -15.38 -2.08
CA ASP A 150 -23.23 -15.78 -0.74
C ASP A 150 -23.03 -17.29 -0.57
N LEU A 151 -22.02 -17.65 0.20
CA LEU A 151 -21.62 -19.01 0.47
C LEU A 151 -22.65 -19.80 1.28
N LYS A 152 -23.65 -19.12 1.88
CA LYS A 152 -24.71 -19.79 2.65
C LYS A 152 -25.73 -20.51 1.76
N GLU A 153 -25.85 -20.12 0.49
CA GLU A 153 -26.84 -20.61 -0.48
C GLU A 153 -26.52 -22.04 -0.99
N LYS A 154 -25.76 -22.81 -0.22
CA LYS A 154 -25.12 -24.08 -0.62
C LYS A 154 -26.03 -25.31 -0.53
N ASP A 155 -27.21 -25.20 0.06
CA ASP A 155 -28.07 -26.35 0.41
C ASP A 155 -29.31 -26.50 -0.49
N GLN A 156 -29.49 -25.66 -1.52
CA GLN A 156 -30.62 -25.74 -2.44
C GLN A 156 -30.16 -25.46 -3.89
N ASP A 157 -30.55 -26.35 -4.81
CA ASP A 157 -30.45 -26.05 -6.25
C ASP A 157 -31.37 -24.88 -6.58
N GLY A 158 -30.86 -23.92 -7.33
CA GLY A 158 -31.68 -22.82 -7.79
C GLY A 158 -30.89 -21.57 -8.11
N ASN A 159 -31.52 -20.43 -7.84
CA ASN A 159 -30.92 -19.14 -8.08
C ASN A 159 -31.31 -18.16 -6.98
N TYR A 160 -30.40 -17.26 -6.66
CA TYR A 160 -30.63 -16.21 -5.68
C TYR A 160 -30.22 -14.84 -6.23
N ASN A 161 -30.79 -13.80 -5.63
CA ASN A 161 -30.48 -12.42 -6.02
C ASN A 161 -29.11 -12.02 -5.48
N CYS A 162 -28.33 -11.30 -6.30
CA CYS A 162 -27.03 -10.80 -5.87
C CYS A 162 -27.17 -9.91 -4.62
N PRO A 163 -26.41 -10.18 -3.54
CA PRO A 163 -26.45 -9.43 -2.29
C PRO A 163 -26.13 -7.94 -2.40
N SER A 164 -25.48 -7.50 -3.48
CA SER A 164 -25.17 -6.07 -3.70
C SER A 164 -26.39 -5.25 -4.15
N GLY A 165 -27.55 -5.88 -4.36
CA GLY A 165 -28.81 -5.17 -4.64
C GLY A 165 -28.99 -4.69 -6.08
N CYS A 166 -28.17 -5.13 -7.02
CA CYS A 166 -28.29 -4.75 -8.44
C CYS A 166 -29.50 -5.36 -9.15
N ASN A 167 -30.15 -6.40 -8.60
CA ASN A 167 -31.34 -7.11 -9.13
C ASN A 167 -31.28 -7.58 -10.60
N SER A 168 -30.20 -7.29 -11.32
CA SER A 168 -30.07 -7.46 -12.77
C SER A 168 -29.74 -8.89 -13.16
N GLN A 169 -29.06 -9.64 -12.28
CA GLN A 169 -28.68 -11.03 -12.52
C GLN A 169 -28.85 -11.86 -11.27
N LYS A 170 -29.37 -13.08 -11.47
CA LYS A 170 -29.39 -14.11 -10.45
C LYS A 170 -28.13 -14.96 -10.54
N ILE A 171 -27.64 -15.39 -9.39
CA ILE A 171 -26.51 -16.32 -9.29
C ILE A 171 -27.11 -17.72 -9.22
N ASN A 172 -26.69 -18.59 -10.13
CA ASN A 172 -27.11 -19.99 -10.10
C ASN A 172 -26.25 -20.72 -9.09
N VAL A 173 -26.91 -21.51 -8.24
CA VAL A 173 -26.26 -22.48 -7.37
C VAL A 173 -26.76 -23.86 -7.75
N SER A 174 -25.84 -24.77 -8.02
CA SER A 174 -26.15 -26.19 -8.05
C SER A 174 -25.36 -26.92 -6.98
N TYR A 175 -25.87 -28.08 -6.61
CA TYR A 175 -25.37 -28.93 -5.56
C TYR A 175 -25.04 -30.32 -6.10
N SER A 176 -23.94 -30.90 -5.63
CA SER A 176 -23.65 -32.33 -5.86
C SER A 176 -22.94 -32.97 -4.68
N GLY A 177 -23.33 -34.21 -4.36
CA GLY A 177 -22.55 -35.13 -3.54
C GLY A 177 -23.29 -35.76 -2.36
N ASN A 178 -23.02 -37.05 -2.11
CA ASN A 178 -23.58 -37.82 -0.98
C ASN A 178 -22.70 -37.71 0.27
N SER A 179 -21.36 -37.71 0.12
CA SER A 179 -20.40 -37.72 1.24
C SER A 179 -19.64 -36.40 1.44
N TYR A 180 -19.72 -35.49 0.48
CA TYR A 180 -19.19 -34.13 0.53
C TYR A 180 -20.19 -33.22 -0.16
N LYS A 181 -20.39 -32.02 0.39
CA LYS A 181 -21.32 -31.05 -0.19
C LYS A 181 -20.52 -30.12 -1.10
N THR A 182 -20.68 -30.24 -2.42
CA THR A 182 -20.08 -29.29 -3.37
C THR A 182 -21.15 -28.35 -3.91
N ALA A 183 -20.97 -27.05 -3.68
CA ALA A 183 -21.79 -26.00 -4.28
C ALA A 183 -21.05 -25.39 -5.49
N PHE A 184 -21.77 -25.21 -6.60
CA PHE A 184 -21.27 -24.60 -7.82
C PHE A 184 -21.98 -23.28 -8.04
N TYR A 185 -21.21 -22.18 -8.12
CA TYR A 185 -21.74 -20.85 -8.38
C TYR A 185 -21.39 -20.45 -9.81
N SER A 186 -22.42 -20.08 -10.59
CA SER A 186 -22.26 -19.67 -11.98
C SER A 186 -23.22 -18.55 -12.38
N GLY A 187 -22.82 -17.78 -13.40
CA GLY A 187 -23.71 -16.84 -14.07
C GLY A 187 -24.69 -17.56 -15.00
N ARG A 188 -25.78 -16.89 -15.39
CA ARG A 188 -26.76 -17.45 -16.33
C ARG A 188 -26.20 -17.51 -17.75
N GLY A 189 -25.52 -18.61 -18.09
CA GLY A 189 -25.07 -18.94 -19.45
C GLY A 189 -23.74 -18.33 -19.90
N TYR A 190 -23.04 -17.56 -19.06
CA TYR A 190 -21.81 -16.85 -19.43
C TYR A 190 -20.83 -16.72 -18.25
N ASN A 191 -19.62 -16.24 -18.56
CA ASN A 191 -18.68 -15.77 -17.55
C ASN A 191 -19.31 -14.63 -16.73
N PHE A 192 -18.99 -14.58 -15.45
CA PHE A 192 -19.43 -13.53 -14.53
C PHE A 192 -18.23 -13.02 -13.74
N SER A 193 -18.40 -11.89 -13.06
CA SER A 193 -17.36 -11.34 -12.19
C SER A 193 -17.79 -11.43 -10.74
N VAL A 194 -16.83 -11.44 -9.83
CA VAL A 194 -17.05 -11.48 -8.37
C VAL A 194 -16.26 -10.37 -7.69
N THR A 195 -16.94 -9.52 -6.94
CA THR A 195 -16.28 -8.48 -6.13
C THR A 195 -15.78 -9.05 -4.82
N SER A 196 -16.63 -9.81 -4.14
CA SER A 196 -16.35 -10.36 -2.82
C SER A 196 -17.22 -11.58 -2.53
N PHE A 197 -16.95 -12.20 -1.38
CA PHE A 197 -17.69 -13.35 -0.89
C PHE A 197 -18.23 -13.01 0.50
N LYS A 198 -19.40 -13.52 0.81
CA LYS A 198 -19.96 -13.46 2.15
C LYS A 198 -20.47 -14.84 2.57
N HIS A 199 -20.58 -15.05 3.87
CA HIS A 199 -21.26 -16.20 4.44
C HIS A 199 -22.13 -15.67 5.57
N ASN A 200 -23.44 -15.84 5.44
CA ASN A 200 -24.42 -15.12 6.25
C ASN A 200 -24.30 -13.60 6.03
N SER A 201 -24.17 -12.82 7.11
CA SER A 201 -23.94 -11.37 7.06
C SER A 201 -22.45 -10.99 7.02
N SER A 202 -21.54 -11.95 7.17
CA SER A 202 -20.10 -11.67 7.29
C SER A 202 -19.38 -11.80 5.97
N LEU A 203 -18.70 -10.72 5.58
CA LEU A 203 -17.75 -10.73 4.47
C LEU A 203 -16.62 -11.72 4.75
N GLN A 204 -16.15 -12.38 3.70
CA GLN A 204 -15.03 -13.29 3.74
C GLN A 204 -13.77 -12.58 3.23
N HIS A 205 -12.77 -12.46 4.08
CA HIS A 205 -11.50 -11.80 3.76
C HIS A 205 -10.49 -12.80 3.20
N GLY A 206 -9.50 -12.31 2.45
CA GLY A 206 -8.47 -13.15 1.81
C GLY A 206 -8.86 -13.81 0.50
N LEU A 207 -10.12 -13.66 0.11
CA LEU A 207 -10.55 -14.00 -1.24
C LEU A 207 -10.38 -12.76 -2.15
N PRO A 208 -9.77 -12.91 -3.34
CA PRO A 208 -9.61 -11.82 -4.29
C PRO A 208 -10.93 -11.54 -5.02
N SER A 209 -11.05 -10.33 -5.59
CA SER A 209 -12.03 -10.10 -6.65
C SER A 209 -11.63 -10.88 -7.91
N LEU A 210 -12.61 -11.43 -8.61
CA LEU A 210 -12.43 -12.25 -9.79
C LEU A 210 -13.14 -11.61 -10.98
N LYS A 211 -12.51 -11.62 -12.15
CA LYS A 211 -13.09 -11.11 -13.38
C LYS A 211 -13.25 -12.24 -14.39
N ASP A 212 -14.39 -12.28 -15.07
CA ASP A 212 -14.71 -13.22 -16.14
C ASP A 212 -14.50 -14.70 -15.73
N VAL A 213 -14.90 -15.05 -14.51
CA VAL A 213 -14.92 -16.44 -14.02
C VAL A 213 -16.08 -17.22 -14.63
N ARG A 214 -15.83 -18.48 -14.95
CA ARG A 214 -16.87 -19.38 -15.44
C ARG A 214 -17.63 -20.02 -14.28
N GLU A 215 -16.90 -20.44 -13.26
CA GLU A 215 -17.45 -21.22 -12.17
C GLU A 215 -16.60 -21.07 -10.90
N ILE A 216 -17.28 -21.08 -9.75
CA ILE A 216 -16.66 -21.20 -8.44
C ILE A 216 -17.23 -22.44 -7.78
N ARG A 217 -16.38 -23.32 -7.26
CA ARG A 217 -16.79 -24.50 -6.52
C ARG A 217 -16.39 -24.35 -5.07
N VAL A 218 -17.27 -24.74 -4.17
CA VAL A 218 -16.99 -24.73 -2.74
C VAL A 218 -17.26 -26.12 -2.20
N TYR A 219 -16.19 -26.78 -1.75
CA TYR A 219 -16.22 -28.11 -1.18
C TYR A 219 -16.37 -27.99 0.33
N TRP A 220 -17.50 -28.46 0.84
CA TRP A 220 -17.78 -28.51 2.27
C TRP A 220 -17.65 -29.96 2.75
N TYR A 221 -16.76 -30.16 3.72
CA TYR A 221 -16.72 -31.41 4.48
C TYR A 221 -18.00 -31.57 5.31
N ASN A 222 -18.38 -32.81 5.64
CA ASN A 222 -19.59 -33.09 6.44
C ASN A 222 -19.61 -32.37 7.79
N SER A 223 -18.44 -32.04 8.34
CA SER A 223 -18.32 -31.25 9.58
C SER A 223 -18.72 -29.78 9.39
N GLY A 224 -18.77 -29.27 8.16
CA GLY A 224 -19.10 -27.89 7.79
C GLY A 224 -18.06 -26.84 8.19
N LYS A 225 -17.03 -27.22 8.96
CA LYS A 225 -16.14 -26.25 9.63
C LYS A 225 -15.07 -25.66 8.70
N ASN A 226 -14.54 -26.44 7.76
CA ASN A 226 -13.39 -26.02 6.94
C ASN A 226 -13.65 -26.22 5.44
N PRO A 227 -14.49 -25.40 4.79
CA PRO A 227 -14.66 -25.50 3.35
C PRO A 227 -13.36 -25.20 2.60
N LEU A 228 -13.15 -25.91 1.49
CA LEU A 228 -12.16 -25.59 0.47
C LEU A 228 -12.88 -24.91 -0.69
N LEU A 229 -12.45 -23.70 -1.04
CA LEU A 229 -12.97 -22.95 -2.17
C LEU A 229 -12.01 -23.08 -3.35
N TYR A 230 -12.59 -23.32 -4.52
CA TYR A 230 -11.92 -23.53 -5.78
C TYR A 230 -12.49 -22.58 -6.82
N CYS A 231 -11.62 -21.82 -7.48
CA CYS A 231 -12.02 -20.88 -8.54
C CYS A 231 -11.52 -21.37 -9.89
N TYR A 232 -12.44 -21.50 -10.86
CA TYR A 232 -12.11 -21.80 -12.25
C TYR A 232 -12.21 -20.52 -13.11
N GLU A 233 -11.06 -19.89 -13.33
CA GLU A 233 -10.87 -18.76 -14.25
C GLU A 233 -10.54 -19.33 -15.65
N GLN A 234 -11.33 -19.06 -16.70
CA GLN A 234 -11.18 -19.71 -18.01
C GLN A 234 -9.78 -19.55 -18.63
N SER A 235 -9.12 -18.43 -18.38
CA SER A 235 -7.84 -18.05 -18.98
C SER A 235 -6.64 -18.28 -18.07
N ARG A 236 -6.85 -18.81 -16.85
CA ARG A 236 -5.81 -18.88 -15.82
C ARG A 236 -5.78 -20.22 -15.12
N LYS A 237 -4.66 -20.48 -14.45
CA LYS A 237 -4.52 -21.65 -13.59
C LYS A 237 -5.60 -21.63 -12.52
N GLN A 238 -6.08 -22.82 -12.18
CA GLN A 238 -6.98 -23.03 -11.06
C GLN A 238 -6.37 -22.47 -9.78
N ARG A 239 -7.23 -21.88 -8.93
CA ARG A 239 -6.81 -21.28 -7.67
C ARG A 239 -7.58 -21.93 -6.54
N TYR A 240 -6.86 -22.28 -5.47
CA TYR A 240 -7.41 -22.94 -4.30
C TYR A 240 -7.31 -22.00 -3.12
N PHE A 241 -8.37 -21.94 -2.34
CA PHE A 241 -8.45 -21.14 -1.13
C PHE A 241 -8.98 -21.99 0.01
N ARG A 242 -8.38 -21.86 1.18
CA ARG A 242 -8.86 -22.52 2.40
C ARG A 242 -9.05 -21.49 3.51
N LYS A 243 -9.94 -21.79 4.46
CA LYS A 243 -10.06 -20.99 5.67
C LYS A 243 -8.84 -21.17 6.58
N ASN A 244 -8.46 -20.09 7.26
CA ASN A 244 -7.40 -20.14 8.28
C ASN A 244 -7.86 -20.90 9.52
N SER A 245 -9.09 -20.66 9.98
CA SER A 245 -9.72 -21.42 11.06
C SER A 245 -11.20 -21.65 10.78
N GLY A 246 -11.77 -22.71 11.35
CA GLY A 246 -13.16 -23.08 11.09
C GLY A 246 -14.21 -22.08 11.59
N THR A 247 -13.83 -21.18 12.49
CA THR A 247 -14.69 -20.10 13.00
C THR A 247 -14.37 -18.74 12.38
N SER A 248 -13.24 -18.59 11.67
CA SER A 248 -12.88 -17.34 11.02
C SER A 248 -13.62 -17.12 9.69
N ASN A 249 -13.69 -15.86 9.29
CA ASN A 249 -14.08 -15.41 7.96
C ASN A 249 -12.87 -15.13 7.06
N THR A 250 -11.69 -15.67 7.39
CA THR A 250 -10.44 -15.38 6.68
C THR A 250 -9.96 -16.57 5.87
N TRP A 251 -9.54 -16.31 4.64
CA TRP A 251 -9.12 -17.29 3.65
C TRP A 251 -7.68 -17.01 3.20
N ILE A 252 -7.02 -18.06 2.71
CA ILE A 252 -5.69 -17.96 2.11
C ILE A 252 -5.62 -18.75 0.82
N GLU A 253 -4.94 -18.18 -0.16
CA GLU A 253 -4.60 -18.86 -1.41
C GLU A 253 -3.50 -19.89 -1.14
N VAL A 254 -3.70 -21.11 -1.63
CA VAL A 254 -2.77 -22.24 -1.46
C VAL A 254 -2.50 -22.90 -2.80
N SER A 255 -1.31 -23.51 -2.93
CA SER A 255 -0.89 -24.17 -4.16
C SER A 255 -1.63 -25.50 -4.42
N ASN A 256 -2.15 -26.15 -3.38
CA ASN A 256 -2.87 -27.42 -3.49
C ASN A 256 -4.09 -27.49 -2.55
N ALA A 257 -4.96 -28.46 -2.81
CA ALA A 257 -6.19 -28.72 -2.06
C ALA A 257 -5.98 -29.42 -0.70
N SER A 258 -4.74 -29.55 -0.21
CA SER A 258 -4.51 -30.25 1.07
C SER A 258 -5.06 -29.42 2.23
N VAL A 259 -5.87 -30.07 3.07
CA VAL A 259 -6.51 -29.43 4.22
C VAL A 259 -5.71 -29.82 5.47
N PRO A 260 -5.04 -28.88 6.14
CA PRO A 260 -4.44 -29.18 7.43
C PRO A 260 -5.54 -29.44 8.47
N SER A 261 -5.24 -30.34 9.41
CA SER A 261 -6.16 -30.80 10.44
C SER A 261 -6.49 -29.76 11.52
N VAL A 262 -5.75 -28.65 11.58
CA VAL A 262 -5.84 -27.65 12.65
C VAL A 262 -5.99 -26.22 12.12
N PRO A 263 -6.67 -25.33 12.86
CA PRO A 263 -6.61 -23.88 12.63
C PRO A 263 -5.16 -23.42 12.46
N TYR A 264 -4.92 -22.65 11.41
CA TYR A 264 -3.59 -22.28 10.98
C TYR A 264 -3.61 -20.85 10.46
N TYR A 265 -2.91 -19.95 11.17
CA TYR A 265 -2.52 -18.66 10.64
C TYR A 265 -1.12 -18.80 10.07
N PRO A 266 -0.90 -18.42 8.80
CA PRO A 266 0.41 -18.59 8.22
C PRO A 266 1.42 -17.68 8.89
N ASN A 267 2.58 -18.25 9.23
CA ASN A 267 3.69 -17.52 9.82
C ASN A 267 4.71 -17.18 8.73
N LEU A 268 4.79 -15.90 8.35
CA LEU A 268 5.45 -15.44 7.14
C LEU A 268 6.71 -14.62 7.45
N ALA A 269 7.75 -14.80 6.62
CA ALA A 269 8.93 -13.94 6.60
C ALA A 269 8.73 -12.86 5.53
N ILE A 270 8.36 -11.62 5.89
CA ILE A 270 7.95 -10.58 4.92
C ILE A 270 9.17 -9.88 4.32
N ASP A 271 9.28 -9.88 2.98
CA ASP A 271 10.38 -9.25 2.26
C ASP A 271 9.95 -7.90 1.65
N PHE A 272 10.45 -6.81 2.22
CA PHE A 272 10.12 -5.46 1.81
C PHE A 272 10.80 -4.99 0.51
N SER A 273 11.75 -5.75 -0.01
CA SER A 273 12.43 -5.41 -1.28
C SER A 273 11.56 -5.67 -2.52
N LYS A 274 10.39 -6.30 -2.37
CA LYS A 274 9.59 -6.82 -3.48
C LYS A 274 8.16 -6.31 -3.48
N SER A 275 7.77 -5.63 -4.54
CA SER A 275 6.45 -4.98 -4.66
C SER A 275 5.31 -5.86 -5.17
N SER A 276 5.57 -7.09 -5.64
CA SER A 276 4.52 -8.01 -6.14
C SER A 276 5.06 -9.42 -6.40
N GLY A 277 4.15 -10.36 -6.69
CA GLY A 277 4.49 -11.66 -7.28
C GLY A 277 5.14 -12.67 -6.34
N LEU A 278 5.15 -12.41 -5.04
CA LEU A 278 5.79 -13.27 -4.07
C LEU A 278 4.92 -14.44 -3.63
N MET A 279 5.55 -15.61 -3.58
CA MET A 279 5.07 -16.80 -2.85
C MET A 279 5.94 -16.95 -1.60
N TYR A 280 5.31 -17.15 -0.45
CA TYR A 280 5.98 -17.40 0.82
C TYR A 280 5.72 -18.83 1.27
N ASN A 281 6.74 -19.51 1.79
CA ASN A 281 6.52 -20.80 2.44
C ASN A 281 5.92 -20.54 3.82
N GLY A 282 4.65 -20.90 3.99
CA GLY A 282 3.97 -20.83 5.28
C GLY A 282 3.56 -22.22 5.71
N GLY A 283 4.49 -23.02 6.23
CA GLY A 283 4.20 -24.33 6.82
C GLY A 283 4.02 -25.46 5.81
N GLY A 284 4.87 -25.49 4.77
CA GLY A 284 4.86 -26.55 3.75
C GLY A 284 3.91 -26.30 2.57
N THR A 285 3.20 -25.17 2.57
CA THR A 285 2.44 -24.68 1.41
C THR A 285 2.97 -23.33 0.96
N ASP A 286 3.02 -23.12 -0.35
CA ASP A 286 3.27 -21.81 -0.93
C ASP A 286 2.02 -20.94 -0.78
N ILE A 287 2.17 -19.84 -0.06
CA ILE A 287 1.12 -18.86 0.23
C ILE A 287 1.41 -17.60 -0.54
N LYS A 288 0.41 -17.15 -1.29
CA LYS A 288 0.51 -15.91 -2.05
C LYS A 288 0.04 -14.74 -1.20
N ILE A 289 0.89 -13.73 -1.03
CA ILE A 289 0.50 -12.47 -0.39
C ILE A 289 0.05 -11.46 -1.45
N ALA A 290 -0.95 -10.65 -1.11
CA ALA A 290 -1.24 -9.46 -1.88
C ALA A 290 -0.30 -8.34 -1.44
N VAL A 291 0.31 -7.65 -2.42
CA VAL A 291 1.07 -6.44 -2.17
C VAL A 291 0.35 -5.29 -2.87
N LEU A 292 -0.18 -4.37 -2.07
CA LEU A 292 -0.93 -3.21 -2.50
C LEU A 292 0.02 -2.01 -2.49
N LEU A 293 0.44 -1.56 -3.68
CA LEU A 293 1.26 -0.36 -3.84
C LEU A 293 0.36 0.87 -3.92
N SER A 294 0.70 1.90 -3.15
CA SER A 294 0.01 3.18 -3.10
C SER A 294 0.96 4.36 -3.24
N HIS A 295 0.67 5.33 -4.12
CA HIS A 295 1.33 6.64 -4.11
C HIS A 295 0.58 7.59 -3.18
N ILE A 296 1.17 7.93 -2.04
CA ILE A 296 0.47 8.65 -0.96
C ILE A 296 0.78 10.16 -0.91
N GLY A 297 1.50 10.69 -1.92
CA GLY A 297 1.85 12.11 -2.02
C GLY A 297 3.31 12.39 -1.68
N ASP A 298 3.81 13.57 -2.06
CA ASP A 298 5.14 14.10 -1.72
C ASP A 298 6.32 13.16 -2.03
N GLY A 299 6.17 12.32 -3.06
CA GLY A 299 7.14 11.31 -3.48
C GLY A 299 7.18 10.06 -2.59
N TYR A 300 6.25 9.93 -1.65
CA TYR A 300 6.10 8.77 -0.78
C TYR A 300 5.23 7.69 -1.39
N TYR A 301 5.61 6.45 -1.11
CA TYR A 301 4.89 5.25 -1.50
C TYR A 301 4.66 4.35 -0.30
N ARG A 302 3.54 3.65 -0.30
CA ARG A 302 3.21 2.60 0.68
C ARG A 302 3.10 1.28 -0.05
N CYS A 303 3.87 0.27 0.34
CA CYS A 303 3.64 -1.12 -0.06
C CYS A 303 3.03 -1.85 1.12
N GLN A 304 1.76 -2.23 1.00
CA GLN A 304 1.05 -2.95 2.03
C GLN A 304 0.94 -4.44 1.68
N TYR A 305 1.47 -5.28 2.56
CA TYR A 305 1.50 -6.72 2.48
C TYR A 305 0.32 -7.25 3.30
N SER A 306 -0.62 -7.94 2.66
CA SER A 306 -1.79 -8.50 3.34
C SER A 306 -2.25 -9.77 2.67
N LEU A 307 -3.01 -10.59 3.40
CA LEU A 307 -3.82 -11.64 2.81
C LEU A 307 -5.21 -11.08 2.52
N ARG A 308 -5.31 -9.89 1.91
CA ARG A 308 -6.56 -9.16 1.62
C ARG A 308 -7.55 -9.15 2.80
N GLY A 309 -7.06 -8.71 3.97
CA GLY A 309 -7.81 -8.71 5.23
C GLY A 309 -7.83 -10.04 5.99
N GLY A 310 -7.34 -11.12 5.37
CA GLY A 310 -7.06 -12.38 6.04
C GLY A 310 -5.95 -12.24 7.07
N LEU A 311 -6.10 -12.89 8.21
CA LEU A 311 -5.14 -12.81 9.31
C LEU A 311 -3.91 -13.70 9.07
N PHE A 312 -2.74 -13.23 9.49
CA PHE A 312 -1.47 -13.98 9.45
C PHE A 312 -0.54 -13.57 10.58
N MET A 313 0.55 -14.31 10.77
CA MET A 313 1.63 -13.98 11.69
C MET A 313 2.89 -13.66 10.90
N VAL A 314 3.81 -12.91 11.51
CA VAL A 314 5.11 -12.62 10.91
C VAL A 314 6.21 -13.10 11.86
N ASN A 315 7.15 -13.89 11.37
CA ASN A 315 8.29 -14.37 12.17
C ASN A 315 9.54 -13.54 11.95
N SER A 316 9.65 -12.87 10.80
CA SER A 316 10.80 -12.08 10.42
C SER A 316 10.41 -11.06 9.38
N VAL A 317 11.13 -9.95 9.40
CA VAL A 317 11.06 -8.92 8.38
C VAL A 317 12.42 -8.87 7.70
N ILE A 318 12.41 -8.86 6.37
CA ILE A 318 13.60 -8.98 5.54
C ILE A 318 13.59 -7.85 4.50
N TYR A 319 14.78 -7.37 4.12
CA TYR A 319 14.97 -6.54 2.94
C TYR A 319 16.19 -7.05 2.16
N SER A 320 16.01 -7.42 0.90
CA SER A 320 17.09 -7.90 0.03
C SER A 320 17.91 -9.06 0.64
N SER A 321 17.22 -10.01 1.28
CA SER A 321 17.79 -11.17 2.02
C SER A 321 18.44 -10.85 3.37
N VAL A 322 18.45 -9.59 3.82
CA VAL A 322 18.94 -9.20 5.15
C VAL A 322 17.77 -9.09 6.12
N GLN A 323 17.84 -9.80 7.24
CA GLN A 323 16.84 -9.69 8.30
C GLN A 323 16.97 -8.34 9.00
N LEU A 324 15.85 -7.62 9.11
CA LEU A 324 15.77 -6.37 9.85
C LEU A 324 15.66 -6.68 11.34
N THR A 325 16.73 -6.44 12.09
CA THR A 325 16.80 -6.70 13.54
C THR A 325 15.93 -5.71 14.32
N GLU A 326 15.60 -6.04 15.58
CA GLU A 326 14.78 -5.23 16.50
C GLU A 326 13.30 -5.01 16.09
N ILE A 327 12.90 -5.52 14.92
CA ILE A 327 11.49 -5.63 14.55
C ILE A 327 10.96 -6.98 15.05
N SER A 328 10.43 -6.98 16.27
CA SER A 328 9.74 -8.15 16.81
C SER A 328 8.22 -7.92 16.80
N PRO A 329 7.48 -8.39 15.78
CA PRO A 329 6.07 -8.65 15.98
C PRO A 329 5.92 -9.59 17.19
N SER A 330 4.88 -9.37 18.01
CA SER A 330 4.56 -10.35 19.05
C SER A 330 4.32 -11.69 18.36
N THR A 331 4.95 -12.76 18.84
CA THR A 331 4.81 -14.11 18.27
C THR A 331 3.37 -14.63 18.31
N GLU A 332 2.51 -14.00 19.10
CA GLU A 332 1.09 -14.33 19.26
C GLU A 332 0.15 -13.36 18.53
N ALA A 333 0.66 -12.28 17.95
CA ALA A 333 -0.18 -11.25 17.33
C ALA A 333 -0.64 -11.69 15.93
N HIS A 334 -1.96 -11.67 15.73
CA HIS A 334 -2.55 -11.81 14.39
C HIS A 334 -2.54 -10.47 13.69
N LEU A 335 -1.96 -10.43 12.50
CA LEU A 335 -1.84 -9.23 11.68
C LEU A 335 -2.89 -9.22 10.58
N ILE A 336 -3.46 -8.05 10.32
CA ILE A 336 -4.31 -7.80 9.15
C ILE A 336 -3.43 -7.44 7.95
N SER A 337 -2.39 -6.63 8.19
CA SER A 337 -1.42 -6.21 7.18
C SER A 337 -0.12 -5.72 7.81
N VAL A 338 0.93 -5.66 6.99
CA VAL A 338 2.18 -4.96 7.30
C VAL A 338 2.50 -4.02 6.14
N SER A 339 2.83 -2.76 6.43
CA SER A 339 3.12 -1.76 5.41
C SER A 339 4.56 -1.26 5.51
N GLY A 340 5.24 -1.12 4.38
CA GLY A 340 6.49 -0.37 4.28
C GLY A 340 6.23 0.97 3.61
N PHE A 341 6.82 2.05 4.13
CA PHE A 341 6.76 3.38 3.54
C PHE A 341 8.11 3.75 2.96
N TYR A 342 8.10 4.24 1.73
CA TYR A 342 9.29 4.49 0.92
C TYR A 342 9.29 5.92 0.42
N TYR A 343 10.49 6.47 0.25
CA TYR A 343 10.69 7.77 -0.38
C TYR A 343 11.52 7.62 -1.66
N GLY A 344 11.17 8.37 -2.71
CA GLY A 344 11.97 8.44 -3.93
C GLY A 344 11.86 7.22 -4.85
N VAL A 345 10.73 6.51 -4.81
CA VAL A 345 10.51 5.32 -5.66
C VAL A 345 10.35 5.71 -7.12
N LYS A 346 11.42 5.56 -7.91
CA LYS A 346 11.39 5.78 -9.37
C LYS A 346 10.66 4.64 -10.08
N ASN A 347 11.04 3.40 -9.78
CA ASN A 347 10.46 2.19 -10.36
C ASN A 347 9.81 1.34 -9.27
N PRO A 348 8.51 1.00 -9.37
CA PRO A 348 7.85 0.09 -8.43
C PRO A 348 8.53 -1.27 -8.23
N LYS A 349 9.33 -1.74 -9.20
CA LYS A 349 10.06 -3.02 -9.11
C LYS A 349 11.37 -2.93 -8.30
N ASP A 350 11.83 -1.71 -8.05
CA ASP A 350 13.09 -1.43 -7.36
C ASP A 350 12.78 -0.53 -6.15
N LEU A 351 12.36 -1.17 -5.07
CA LEU A 351 11.98 -0.47 -3.84
C LEU A 351 13.24 -0.16 -3.02
N PRO A 352 13.48 1.09 -2.63
CA PRO A 352 14.54 1.41 -1.68
C PRO A 352 14.23 0.81 -0.30
N MET A 353 15.16 0.89 0.64
CA MET A 353 14.89 0.52 2.03
C MET A 353 13.72 1.39 2.57
N PRO A 354 12.69 0.80 3.19
CA PRO A 354 11.62 1.58 3.80
C PRO A 354 12.17 2.52 4.89
N ILE A 355 11.53 3.67 5.08
CA ILE A 355 11.85 4.63 6.15
C ILE A 355 10.97 4.42 7.39
N LEU A 356 9.79 3.84 7.22
CA LEU A 356 8.83 3.52 8.26
C LEU A 356 8.19 2.16 7.93
N ILE A 357 7.98 1.32 8.93
CA ILE A 357 7.24 0.07 8.83
C ILE A 357 6.05 0.12 9.78
N GLU A 358 4.86 -0.21 9.31
CA GLU A 358 3.63 -0.28 10.08
C GLU A 358 3.16 -1.73 10.19
N PHE A 359 2.78 -2.13 11.40
CA PHE A 359 2.07 -3.38 11.67
C PHE A 359 0.64 -3.06 12.08
N VAL A 360 -0.34 -3.61 11.37
CA VAL A 360 -1.76 -3.52 11.70
C VAL A 360 -2.18 -4.80 12.40
N ILE A 361 -2.37 -4.73 13.72
CA ILE A 361 -2.57 -5.88 14.60
C ILE A 361 -4.06 -6.03 14.93
N LYS A 362 -4.57 -7.25 14.86
CA LYS A 362 -5.94 -7.64 15.24
C LYS A 362 -5.93 -8.42 16.54
N ASP A 363 -6.35 -7.76 17.60
CA ASP A 363 -6.61 -8.36 18.92
C ASP A 363 -8.11 -8.16 19.28
N ALA A 364 -8.42 -7.72 20.51
CA ALA A 364 -9.78 -7.27 20.88
C ALA A 364 -10.25 -6.07 20.05
N GLY A 365 -9.31 -5.29 19.52
CA GLY A 365 -9.52 -4.19 18.56
C GLY A 365 -8.46 -4.21 17.47
N THR A 366 -8.39 -3.14 16.68
CA THR A 366 -7.27 -2.92 15.75
C THR A 366 -6.28 -1.96 16.38
N THR A 367 -5.02 -2.36 16.49
CA THR A 367 -3.93 -1.49 16.99
C THR A 367 -2.82 -1.39 15.96
N TYR A 368 -2.02 -0.33 16.07
CA TYR A 368 -0.98 0.01 15.10
C TYR A 368 0.36 0.16 15.80
N ARG A 369 1.39 -0.53 15.29
CA ARG A 369 2.78 -0.37 15.72
C ARG A 369 3.63 0.11 14.57
N TYR A 370 4.56 1.00 14.87
CA TYR A 370 5.42 1.64 13.87
C TYR A 370 6.87 1.43 14.24
N TYR A 371 7.70 1.05 13.27
CA TYR A 371 9.13 0.93 13.42
C TYR A 371 9.81 1.91 12.46
N GLN A 372 10.81 2.62 12.96
CA GLN A 372 11.59 3.59 12.20
C GLN A 372 13.05 3.15 12.14
N LYS A 373 13.72 3.47 11.03
CA LYS A 373 15.15 3.21 10.84
C LYS A 373 15.96 4.37 11.44
N LEU A 374 16.89 4.08 12.36
CA LEU A 374 17.67 5.11 13.07
C LEU A 374 19.15 5.21 12.65
N SER A 375 19.67 4.21 11.94
CA SER A 375 21.05 4.19 11.44
C SER A 375 21.09 3.58 10.04
N GLU A 376 22.26 3.55 9.40
CA GLU A 376 22.42 2.80 8.14
C GLU A 376 22.42 1.29 8.37
N ILE A 377 22.95 0.88 9.52
CA ILE A 377 22.91 -0.48 10.04
C ILE A 377 21.42 -0.82 10.25
N ASP A 378 21.03 -2.08 10.12
CA ASP A 378 19.63 -2.52 10.18
C ASP A 378 19.00 -2.42 11.59
N ASP A 379 19.33 -1.35 12.31
CA ASP A 379 18.82 -0.94 13.62
C ASP A 379 17.47 -0.25 13.45
N TRP A 380 16.41 -1.05 13.59
CA TRP A 380 15.06 -0.53 13.68
C TRP A 380 14.70 -0.27 15.14
N LYS A 381 13.88 0.75 15.39
CA LYS A 381 13.30 0.96 16.73
C LYS A 381 11.82 1.22 16.62
N LEU A 382 11.10 0.79 17.65
CA LEU A 382 9.70 1.15 17.83
C LEU A 382 9.57 2.68 17.92
N LEU A 383 8.76 3.26 17.05
CA LEU A 383 8.42 4.68 17.06
C LEU A 383 7.54 4.97 18.28
N SER A 384 8.06 5.75 19.22
CA SER A 384 7.31 6.18 20.41
C SER A 384 6.20 7.16 20.02
N ARG A 385 4.96 6.88 20.46
CA ARG A 385 3.76 7.68 20.11
C ARG A 385 2.95 8.14 21.32
N SER A 386 3.59 8.42 22.45
CA SER A 386 2.90 8.96 23.65
C SER A 386 1.65 8.17 24.06
N GLY A 387 1.67 6.84 23.93
CA GLY A 387 0.54 5.96 24.24
C GLY A 387 -0.55 5.86 23.16
N ARG A 388 -0.42 6.57 22.03
CA ARG A 388 -1.38 6.49 20.92
C ARG A 388 -1.21 5.20 20.12
N THR A 389 -2.33 4.51 19.93
CA THR A 389 -2.41 3.27 19.13
C THR A 389 -3.27 3.44 17.89
N ASP A 390 -3.75 4.64 17.56
CA ASP A 390 -4.54 4.93 16.35
C ASP A 390 -3.65 4.98 15.11
N GLN A 391 -4.21 4.73 13.92
CA GLN A 391 -3.42 4.75 12.69
C GLN A 391 -2.86 6.15 12.39
N LEU A 392 -1.60 6.21 11.95
CA LEU A 392 -1.06 7.41 11.32
C LEU A 392 -1.68 7.58 9.93
N VAL A 393 -2.46 8.64 9.75
CA VAL A 393 -3.12 8.98 8.48
C VAL A 393 -2.99 10.48 8.19
N GLY A 394 -3.09 10.86 6.92
CA GLY A 394 -3.07 12.25 6.46
C GLY A 394 -1.84 13.02 6.94
N GLU A 395 -2.07 14.23 7.46
CA GLU A 395 -1.00 15.16 7.88
C GLU A 395 -0.05 14.56 8.93
N PHE A 396 -0.56 13.79 9.91
CA PHE A 396 0.29 13.17 10.92
C PHE A 396 1.25 12.13 10.34
N LEU A 397 0.80 11.36 9.35
CA LEU A 397 1.65 10.42 8.62
C LEU A 397 2.70 11.19 7.82
N ASN A 398 2.29 12.20 7.05
CA ASN A 398 3.19 12.99 6.21
C ASN A 398 4.29 13.66 7.05
N LEU A 399 3.90 14.33 8.15
CA LEU A 399 4.86 14.96 9.07
C LEU A 399 5.86 13.95 9.66
N THR A 400 5.40 12.72 9.94
CA THR A 400 6.28 11.65 10.43
C THR A 400 7.27 11.21 9.36
N LEU A 401 6.80 11.01 8.13
CA LEU A 401 7.64 10.62 6.99
C LEU A 401 8.67 11.71 6.64
N ASP A 402 8.28 12.97 6.67
CA ASP A 402 9.17 14.11 6.40
C ASP A 402 10.30 14.21 7.43
N LYS A 403 10.00 14.05 8.72
CA LYS A 403 11.02 14.00 9.77
C LYS A 403 12.00 12.85 9.56
N LEU A 404 11.49 11.67 9.21
CA LEU A 404 12.33 10.48 8.96
C LEU A 404 13.21 10.65 7.72
N LYS A 405 12.68 11.29 6.68
CA LYS A 405 13.42 11.65 5.48
C LYS A 405 14.53 12.66 5.80
N GLU A 406 14.23 13.75 6.50
CA GLU A 406 15.22 14.75 6.91
C GLU A 406 16.34 14.13 7.77
N PHE A 407 15.95 13.25 8.70
CA PHE A 407 16.90 12.51 9.52
C PHE A 407 17.82 11.63 8.66
N LYS A 408 17.25 10.87 7.71
CA LYS A 408 18.02 10.04 6.76
C LYS A 408 18.98 10.87 5.91
N ASP A 409 18.53 12.02 5.39
CA ASP A 409 19.37 12.93 4.60
C ASP A 409 20.52 13.51 5.43
N THR A 410 20.26 13.81 6.71
CA THR A 410 21.29 14.26 7.67
C THR A 410 22.31 13.17 7.95
N LEU A 411 21.85 11.93 8.15
CA LEU A 411 22.73 10.78 8.36
C LEU A 411 23.64 10.52 7.15
N ASN A 412 23.09 10.58 5.93
CA ASN A 412 23.86 10.44 4.69
C ASN A 412 24.97 11.51 4.58
N LYS A 413 24.66 12.78 4.90
CA LYS A 413 25.64 13.87 4.90
C LYS A 413 26.74 13.65 5.94
N LEU A 414 26.38 13.11 7.11
CA LEU A 414 27.34 12.79 8.16
C LEU A 414 28.29 11.67 7.71
N ASN A 415 27.77 10.60 7.10
CA ASN A 415 28.58 9.49 6.59
C ASN A 415 29.52 9.93 5.46
N GLN A 416 29.04 10.77 4.53
CA GLN A 416 29.89 11.37 3.50
C GLN A 416 31.01 12.22 4.12
N SER A 417 30.71 12.96 5.19
CA SER A 417 31.70 13.76 5.89
C SER A 417 32.73 12.85 6.58
N GLN A 418 32.30 11.78 7.25
CA GLN A 418 33.20 10.79 7.87
C GLN A 418 34.10 10.09 6.85
N ALA A 419 33.58 9.75 5.67
CA ALA A 419 34.38 9.18 4.59
C ALA A 419 35.50 10.12 4.12
N LYS A 420 35.18 11.42 3.92
CA LYS A 420 36.18 12.44 3.57
C LYS A 420 37.22 12.65 4.66
N VAL A 421 36.81 12.57 5.92
CA VAL A 421 37.75 12.64 7.06
C VAL A 421 38.71 11.44 7.03
N LYS A 422 38.21 10.24 6.76
CA LYS A 422 39.05 9.04 6.65
C LYS A 422 40.06 9.17 5.51
N GLU A 423 39.63 9.65 4.35
CA GLU A 423 40.49 9.92 3.20
C GLU A 423 41.59 10.95 3.52
N LEU A 424 41.25 12.05 4.21
CA LEU A 424 42.24 13.05 4.65
C LEU A 424 43.26 12.48 5.65
N VAL A 425 42.84 11.57 6.54
CA VAL A 425 43.74 10.90 7.48
C VAL A 425 44.69 9.96 6.74
N GLU A 426 44.21 9.23 5.74
CA GLU A 426 45.04 8.37 4.89
C GLU A 426 46.07 9.18 4.09
N LEU A 427 45.66 10.29 3.45
CA LEU A 427 46.56 11.21 2.74
C LEU A 427 47.64 11.80 3.66
N ASN A 428 47.28 12.16 4.89
CA ASN A 428 48.25 12.70 5.85
C ASN A 428 49.28 11.64 6.30
N LYS A 429 48.87 10.36 6.35
CA LYS A 429 49.78 9.25 6.65
C LYS A 429 50.76 9.03 5.49
N GLU A 430 50.28 9.05 4.25
CA GLU A 430 51.13 8.92 3.05
C GLU A 430 52.14 10.07 2.95
N LEU A 431 51.72 11.30 3.27
CA LEU A 431 52.61 12.46 3.27
C LEU A 431 53.72 12.33 4.34
N ALA A 432 53.38 11.80 5.52
CA ALA A 432 54.35 11.55 6.57
C ALA A 432 55.38 10.49 6.15
N GLU A 433 54.94 9.41 5.48
CA GLU A 433 55.82 8.34 4.99
C GLU A 433 56.68 8.78 3.77
N SER A 434 56.17 9.69 2.93
CA SER A 434 56.92 10.25 1.80
C SER A 434 58.02 11.24 2.22
N SER A 435 57.96 11.78 3.45
CA SER A 435 58.90 12.81 3.92
C SER A 435 60.25 12.27 4.41
N THR A 436 60.48 10.95 4.33
CA THR A 436 61.78 10.30 4.58
C THR A 436 62.79 10.45 3.44
N THR A 437 62.72 11.53 2.65
CA THR A 437 63.87 11.98 1.87
C THR A 437 64.95 12.42 2.85
N THR A 438 65.96 11.57 3.01
CA THR A 438 67.20 11.86 3.72
C THR A 438 67.76 13.16 3.18
N ILE A 439 67.55 14.27 3.90
CA ILE A 439 68.35 15.48 3.71
C ILE A 439 69.73 15.11 4.24
N ALA A 440 70.55 14.53 3.35
CA ALA A 440 71.96 14.32 3.59
C ALA A 440 72.57 15.68 3.90
N GLY A 441 73.04 15.85 5.14
CA GLY A 441 73.57 17.09 5.63
C GLY A 441 74.77 17.56 4.83
N SER A 442 74.63 18.69 4.15
CA SER A 442 75.72 19.63 3.95
C SER A 442 75.70 20.60 5.13
N SER A 443 76.62 20.37 6.07
CA SER A 443 76.94 21.21 7.22
C SER A 443 77.31 22.63 6.80
N VAL A 444 76.52 23.64 7.18
CA VAL A 444 77.01 25.03 7.30
C VAL A 444 76.25 25.75 8.41
N GLY A 445 77.01 26.26 9.39
CA GLY A 445 76.74 27.59 9.96
C GLY A 445 75.80 27.66 11.17
N SER A 446 76.41 27.60 12.35
CA SER A 446 75.90 28.16 13.60
C SER A 446 75.37 29.60 13.45
N GLY A 447 74.11 29.84 13.77
CA GLY A 447 73.51 31.18 13.79
C GLY A 447 72.15 31.23 14.49
N LEU A 448 72.19 31.66 15.76
CA LEU A 448 71.15 32.30 16.57
C LEU A 448 69.71 32.44 16.00
N GLY A 449 68.75 31.95 16.80
CA GLY A 449 67.48 32.63 17.07
C GLY A 449 66.28 32.21 16.20
N GLY A 450 65.24 31.67 16.83
CA GLY A 450 63.93 31.53 16.19
C GLY A 450 63.01 30.51 16.87
N ALA A 451 62.13 31.00 17.73
CA ALA A 451 60.95 30.27 18.17
C ALA A 451 60.09 29.90 16.95
N GLY A 452 59.75 28.62 16.77
CA GLY A 452 58.88 28.22 15.67
C GLY A 452 58.43 26.77 15.74
N LEU A 453 57.10 26.60 15.71
CA LEU A 453 56.36 25.44 15.18
C LEU A 453 56.23 24.20 16.09
N GLY A 454 55.43 24.36 17.14
CA GLY A 454 54.78 23.26 17.86
C GLY A 454 53.27 23.48 17.96
N ALA A 455 52.56 23.61 16.84
CA ALA A 455 51.09 23.71 16.82
C ALA A 455 50.48 22.42 16.27
N LEU A 456 50.47 21.37 17.08
CA LEU A 456 49.54 20.25 16.92
C LEU A 456 48.13 20.79 17.21
N ALA A 457 47.42 21.18 16.16
CA ALA A 457 46.00 21.51 16.25
C ALA A 457 45.24 20.23 16.64
N MET A 458 44.98 20.04 17.93
CA MET A 458 44.06 19.03 18.45
C MET A 458 42.67 19.28 17.85
N TRP A 459 42.35 18.53 16.80
CA TRP A 459 41.06 18.60 16.14
C TRP A 459 39.96 18.02 17.04
N LYS A 460 39.13 18.89 17.62
CA LYS A 460 38.00 18.54 18.50
C LYS A 460 36.78 17.94 17.75
N GLY A 461 36.95 17.53 16.48
CA GLY A 461 35.89 16.95 15.65
C GLY A 461 35.12 15.79 16.31
N PRO A 462 35.78 14.82 16.98
CA PRO A 462 35.09 13.69 17.61
C PRO A 462 34.13 14.11 18.74
N ALA A 463 34.47 15.15 19.51
CA ALA A 463 33.67 15.60 20.65
C ALA A 463 32.37 16.31 20.22
N LEU A 464 32.36 16.99 19.07
CA LEU A 464 31.15 17.61 18.53
C LEU A 464 30.20 16.57 17.93
N ILE A 465 30.74 15.53 17.28
CA ILE A 465 29.93 14.42 16.75
C ILE A 465 29.31 13.62 17.90
N ALA A 466 30.08 13.29 18.95
CA ALA A 466 29.58 12.58 20.12
C ALA A 466 28.46 13.36 20.86
N ARG A 467 28.56 14.70 20.90
CA ARG A 467 27.57 15.57 21.55
C ARG A 467 26.27 15.74 20.74
N LEU A 468 26.33 15.54 19.42
CA LEU A 468 25.14 15.49 18.57
C LEU A 468 24.40 14.16 18.75
N ILE A 469 25.16 13.05 18.85
CA ILE A 469 24.61 11.70 19.08
C ILE A 469 23.94 11.56 20.45
N THR A 470 24.43 12.26 21.49
CA THR A 470 23.84 12.19 22.85
C THR A 470 22.64 13.11 23.07
N ARG A 471 22.29 13.99 22.11
CA ARG A 471 21.16 14.92 22.20
C ARG A 471 19.98 14.55 21.27
N LEU A 472 20.16 13.55 20.44
CA LEU A 472 19.12 12.91 19.61
C LEU A 472 18.70 11.60 20.28
#